data_AF-A0A7X9CGI6-F1
#
_entry.id   AF-A0A7X9CGI6-F1
#
_cell.length_a   1.000
_cell.length_b   1.000
_cell.length_c   1.000
_cell.angle_alpha   90.00
_cell.angle_beta   90.00
_cell.angle_gamma   90.00
#
_symmetry.space_group_name_H-M   'P 1'
#
loop_
_entity.id
_entity.type
_entity.pdbx_description
1 polymer ?
#
loop_
_entity_poly.entity_id
_entity_poly.type
_entity_poly.pdbx_seq_one_letter_code
_entity_poly.pdbx_strand_id
1 'polypeptide(L)' 'PNIRKVRANVDGTAKRINVCARCLRSGYVERAL' A
#
# COMPACT_ATOMS: atom_id res chain seq x y z
N PRO A 1 1.07 -14.90 4.84
CA PRO A 1 0.87 -14.74 3.38
C PRO A 1 -0.34 -13.84 3.03
N ASN A 2 -0.30 -12.57 3.44
CA ASN A 2 -1.38 -11.61 3.18
C ASN A 2 -0.86 -10.45 2.33
N ILE A 3 -0.24 -10.74 1.18
CA ILE A 3 0.29 -9.72 0.27
C ILE A 3 -0.81 -9.41 -0.74
N ARG A 4 -1.16 -8.13 -0.90
CA ARG A 4 -2.20 -7.64 -1.81
C ARG A 4 -1.60 -6.60 -2.74
N LYS A 5 -2.01 -6.61 -4.01
CA LYS A 5 -1.72 -5.52 -4.96
C LYS A 5 -2.68 -4.38 -4.68
N VAL A 6 -2.14 -3.21 -4.32
CA VAL A 6 -2.93 -1.99 -4.12
C VAL A 6 -2.26 -0.81 -4.81
N ARG A 7 -3.05 0.21 -5.12
CA ARG A 7 -2.52 1.54 -5.40
C ARG A 7 -2.15 2.20 -4.09
N ALA A 8 -0.87 2.47 -3.91
CA ALA A 8 -0.34 3.18 -2.77
C ALA A 8 0.27 4.50 -3.24
N ASN A 9 0.16 5.53 -2.41
CA ASN A 9 0.94 6.73 -2.58
C ASN A 9 2.33 6.45 -2.02
N VAL A 10 3.34 6.45 -2.89
CA VAL A 10 4.75 6.26 -2.51
C VAL A 10 5.50 7.48 -3.00
N ASP A 11 6.04 8.26 -2.08
CA ASP A 11 6.80 9.48 -2.35
C ASP A 11 6.03 10.50 -3.22
N GLY A 12 4.72 10.67 -2.95
CA GLY A 12 3.84 11.58 -3.70
C GLY A 12 3.37 11.06 -5.06
N THR A 13 3.78 9.86 -5.47
CA THR A 13 3.33 9.22 -6.70
C THR A 13 2.46 8.01 -6.42
N ALA A 14 1.28 7.94 -7.04
CA ALA A 14 0.42 6.77 -6.97
C ALA A 14 1.00 5.60 -7.79
N LYS A 15 1.54 4.58 -7.10
CA LYS A 15 2.12 3.37 -7.72
C LYS A 15 1.34 2.12 -7.31
N ARG A 16 1.32 1.11 -8.19
CA ARG A 16 0.78 -0.21 -7.85
C ARG A 16 1.88 -1.07 -7.26
N ILE A 17 1.78 -1.37 -5.97
CA ILE A 17 2.78 -2.17 -5.25
C ILE A 17 2.14 -3.36 -4.56
N ASN A 18 2.95 -4.38 -4.31
CA ASN A 18 2.59 -5.51 -3.47
C ASN A 18 2.82 -5.13 -2.01
N VAL A 19 1.74 -4.97 -1.25
CA VAL A 19 1.83 -4.56 0.15
C VAL A 19 1.25 -5.64 1.04
N CYS A 20 1.80 -5.78 2.25
CA CYS A 20 1.26 -6.69 3.23
C CYS A 20 -0.03 -6.11 3.85
N ALA A 21 -1.07 -6.92 4.07
CA ALA A 21 -2.32 -6.48 4.69
C ALA A 21 -2.12 -5.97 6.13
N ARG A 22 -1.03 -6.37 6.79
CA ARG A 22 -0.59 -5.81 8.07
C ARG A 22 -0.09 -4.37 7.91
N CYS A 23 0.71 -4.11 6.88
CA CYS A 23 1.26 -2.80 6.54
C CYS A 23 0.14 -1.80 6.19
N LEU A 24 -0.90 -2.28 5.51
CA LEU A 24 -2.14 -1.52 5.27
C LEU A 24 -2.92 -1.23 6.55
N ARG A 25 -2.97 -2.18 7.50
CA ARG A 25 -3.65 -2.00 8.79
C ARG A 25 -2.87 -1.10 9.75
N SER A 26 -1.55 -1.12 9.69
CA SER A 26 -0.69 -0.31 10.53
C SER A 26 -0.52 1.12 10.02
N GLY A 27 -1.15 1.48 8.89
CA GLY A 27 -1.02 2.82 8.30
C GLY A 27 0.39 3.13 7.77
N TYR A 28 1.23 2.11 7.59
CA TYR A 28 2.60 2.29 7.09
C TYR A 28 2.63 2.69 5.60
N VAL A 29 1.52 2.45 4.90
CA VAL A 29 1.36 2.77 3.48
C VAL A 29 -0.02 3.37 3.29
N GLU A 30 -0.07 4.60 2.78
CA GLU A 30 -1.31 5.27 2.42
C GLU A 30 -1.81 4.76 1.07
N ARG A 31 -3.11 4.43 1.00
CA ARG A 31 -3.75 4.12 -0.28
C ARG A 31 -3.88 5.42 -1.07
N ALA A 32 -3.43 5.40 -2.31
CA ALA A 32 -3.79 6.46 -3.23
C ALA A 32 -5.27 6.30 -3.57
N LEU A 33 -6.08 7.33 -3.28
CA LEU A 33 -7.48 7.43 -3.70
C LEU A 33 -7.58 7.41 -5.24
#